data_AF-Q165B6-F1
#
_entry.id   AF-Q165B6-F1
#
_cell.length_a   1.000
_cell.length_b   1.000
_cell.length_c   1.000
_cell.angle_alpha   90.00
_cell.angle_beta   90.00
_cell.angle_gamma   90.00
#
_symmetry.space_group_name_H-M   'P 1'
#
loop_
_entity.id
_entity.type
_entity.pdbx_description
1 polymer ?
#
loop_
_entity_poly.entity_id
_entity_poly.type
_entity_poly.pdbx_seq_one_letter_code
_entity_poly.pdbx_strand_id
1 'polypeptide(L)'
;MLDACVRGLLDGPYGKSQRISHLKAILGAFCVSVMLANGAAAQDDTLRLAVPEVLETSGFMQFLVPRFSLKTGVRIDRDAAVSDADMAFGAQGTAVFEGLGQVWHLSHVGDARAERFLTWLQSDVGIRTIESYASPQGDVFSVPTEEVAAVEAVVLDGDAMAGETLSLALCGRCHVVNESNRMKGMGSTPSFALMRSFEDWHTRFATFHLLKPHPSFTQIEGVTAPFDESRPSPMVPMTMTPDELDAILAYVSGIAPADLGAPLKHQ
;
A
#
# COMPACT_ATOMS: atom_id res chain seq x y z
N MET A 1 -71.48 -40.11 8.09
CA MET A 1 -72.54 -41.14 8.07
C MET A 1 -72.43 -41.83 6.72
N LEU A 2 -71.85 -43.03 6.75
CA LEU A 2 -71.85 -44.09 5.72
C LEU A 2 -71.25 -43.70 4.36
N ASP A 3 -70.03 -44.13 4.01
CA ASP A 3 -69.58 -45.51 3.86
C ASP A 3 -70.28 -46.26 2.70
N ALA A 4 -69.44 -46.98 1.96
CA ALA A 4 -69.78 -48.06 1.03
C ALA A 4 -70.42 -47.73 -0.34
N CYS A 5 -69.55 -47.50 -1.33
CA CYS A 5 -69.55 -48.11 -2.67
C CYS A 5 -68.55 -47.29 -3.49
N VAL A 6 -67.27 -47.65 -3.59
CA VAL A 6 -66.81 -48.69 -4.52
C VAL A 6 -65.61 -49.41 -3.90
N ARG A 7 -65.91 -50.54 -3.25
CA ARG A 7 -65.08 -51.75 -3.36
C ARG A 7 -65.17 -52.23 -4.79
N GLY A 8 -64.04 -52.34 -5.47
CA GLY A 8 -63.97 -53.01 -6.77
C GLY A 8 -62.82 -52.48 -7.62
N LEU A 9 -61.60 -52.79 -7.21
CA LEU A 9 -60.50 -53.28 -8.06
C LEU A 9 -59.18 -53.21 -7.27
N LEU A 10 -59.16 -53.95 -6.17
CA LEU A 10 -58.01 -54.80 -5.93
C LEU A 10 -58.18 -55.94 -6.93
N ASP A 11 -57.35 -55.99 -7.96
CA ASP A 11 -56.88 -57.24 -8.59
C ASP A 11 -55.81 -56.88 -9.63
N GLY A 12 -54.60 -56.66 -9.12
CA GLY A 12 -53.36 -56.62 -9.89
C GLY A 12 -52.33 -57.48 -9.18
N PRO A 13 -51.66 -58.43 -9.85
CA PRO A 13 -50.88 -59.48 -9.21
C PRO A 13 -49.49 -58.96 -8.87
N TYR A 14 -49.37 -58.01 -7.95
CA TYR A 14 -48.07 -57.52 -7.52
C TYR A 14 -48.01 -57.36 -6.00
N GLY A 15 -47.25 -58.27 -5.40
CA GLY A 15 -47.20 -58.53 -3.97
C GLY A 15 -46.73 -57.35 -3.12
N LYS A 16 -47.26 -57.29 -1.89
CA LYS A 16 -46.88 -56.36 -0.82
C LYS A 16 -45.37 -56.30 -0.52
N SER A 17 -44.60 -57.30 -0.93
CA SER A 17 -43.14 -57.36 -0.75
C SER A 17 -42.37 -56.34 -1.61
N GLN A 18 -42.91 -55.92 -2.76
CA GLN A 18 -42.18 -55.05 -3.69
C GLN A 18 -42.31 -53.55 -3.37
N ARG A 19 -43.36 -53.12 -2.66
CA ARG A 19 -43.58 -51.70 -2.35
C ARG A 19 -42.68 -51.16 -1.22
N ILE A 20 -42.15 -52.02 -0.36
CA ILE A 20 -41.26 -51.61 0.74
C ILE A 20 -39.81 -51.45 0.24
N SER A 21 -39.43 -52.16 -0.82
CA SER A 21 -38.10 -52.13 -1.44
C SER A 21 -37.83 -50.83 -2.21
N HIS A 22 -38.85 -50.28 -2.90
CA HIS A 22 -38.68 -49.05 -3.68
C HIS A 22 -38.67 -47.77 -2.83
N LEU A 23 -39.32 -47.78 -1.65
CA LEU A 23 -39.32 -46.61 -0.77
C LEU A 23 -37.98 -46.44 -0.01
N LYS A 24 -37.28 -47.55 0.29
CA LYS A 24 -35.92 -47.51 0.84
C LYS A 24 -34.85 -47.16 -0.20
N ALA A 25 -35.08 -47.50 -1.47
CA ALA A 25 -34.14 -47.19 -2.55
C ALA A 25 -34.15 -45.70 -2.95
N ILE A 26 -35.31 -45.04 -2.90
CA ILE A 26 -35.41 -43.61 -3.30
C ILE A 26 -34.90 -42.67 -2.18
N LEU A 27 -35.08 -43.03 -0.90
CA LEU A 27 -34.56 -42.22 0.21
C LEU A 27 -33.05 -42.43 0.45
N GLY A 28 -32.52 -43.61 0.12
CA GLY A 28 -31.06 -43.88 0.16
C GLY A 28 -30.29 -43.25 -0.99
N ALA A 29 -30.88 -43.14 -2.19
CA ALA A 29 -30.22 -42.55 -3.35
C ALA A 29 -30.13 -41.01 -3.29
N PHE A 30 -31.02 -40.34 -2.55
CA PHE A 30 -30.99 -38.88 -2.39
C PHE A 30 -29.98 -38.42 -1.33
N CYS A 31 -29.74 -39.21 -0.27
CA CYS A 31 -28.72 -38.87 0.74
C CYS A 31 -27.28 -39.21 0.32
N VAL A 32 -27.06 -40.17 -0.58
CA VAL A 32 -25.70 -40.51 -1.05
C VAL A 32 -25.23 -39.59 -2.19
N SER A 33 -26.15 -39.00 -2.98
CA SER A 33 -25.78 -38.10 -4.08
C SER A 33 -25.40 -36.68 -3.64
N VAL A 34 -25.76 -36.27 -2.42
CA VAL A 34 -25.39 -34.94 -1.86
C VAL A 34 -24.02 -34.96 -1.16
N MET A 35 -23.47 -36.14 -0.85
CA MET A 35 -22.17 -36.26 -0.17
C MET A 35 -20.96 -36.35 -1.13
N LEU A 36 -21.18 -36.39 -2.45
CA LEU A 36 -20.11 -36.50 -3.46
C LEU A 36 -19.89 -35.23 -4.30
N ALA A 37 -20.65 -34.15 -4.06
CA ALA A 37 -20.52 -32.89 -4.80
C ALA A 37 -19.89 -31.75 -4.00
N ASN A 38 -19.49 -32.00 -2.74
CA ASN A 38 -18.55 -31.14 -2.01
C ASN A 38 -17.16 -31.77 -2.05
N GLY A 39 -16.67 -32.05 -3.25
CA GLY A 39 -15.26 -31.79 -3.52
C GLY A 39 -15.07 -30.29 -3.38
N ALA A 40 -15.04 -29.82 -2.13
CA ALA A 40 -14.40 -28.57 -1.81
C ALA A 40 -13.02 -28.70 -2.44
N ALA A 41 -12.79 -27.98 -3.54
CA ALA A 41 -11.45 -27.56 -3.84
C ALA A 41 -10.97 -26.96 -2.52
N ALA A 42 -10.08 -27.68 -1.82
CA ALA A 42 -9.24 -27.05 -0.83
C ALA A 42 -8.54 -25.97 -1.64
N GLN A 43 -9.08 -24.76 -1.58
CA GLN A 43 -8.45 -23.60 -2.17
C GLN A 43 -7.09 -23.59 -1.50
N ASP A 44 -6.05 -23.85 -2.28
CA ASP A 44 -4.73 -24.07 -1.73
C ASP A 44 -4.33 -22.76 -1.00
N ASP A 45 -4.47 -22.77 0.32
CA ASP A 45 -4.19 -21.65 1.21
C ASP A 45 -2.67 -21.44 1.38
N THR A 46 -1.91 -22.14 0.56
CA THR A 46 -0.46 -22.20 0.54
C THR A 46 0.04 -21.33 -0.61
N LEU A 47 0.80 -20.29 -0.29
CA LEU A 47 1.57 -19.56 -1.28
C LEU A 47 2.85 -20.31 -1.60
N ARG A 48 3.19 -20.40 -2.88
CA ARG A 48 4.42 -20.99 -3.37
C ARG A 48 5.48 -19.91 -3.52
N LEU A 49 6.56 -20.04 -2.78
CA LEU A 49 7.70 -19.13 -2.76
C LEU A 49 8.91 -19.83 -3.38
N ALA A 50 9.44 -19.28 -4.46
CA ALA A 50 10.72 -19.72 -4.98
C ALA A 50 11.86 -19.04 -4.21
N VAL A 51 12.72 -19.86 -3.59
CA VAL A 51 13.87 -19.39 -2.82
C VAL A 51 15.17 -19.81 -3.51
N PRO A 52 16.09 -18.87 -3.80
CA PRO A 52 17.45 -19.18 -4.23
C PRO A 52 18.19 -20.09 -3.26
N GLU A 53 18.95 -21.06 -3.79
CA GLU A 53 19.66 -22.08 -2.99
C GLU A 53 20.57 -21.49 -1.91
N VAL A 54 21.20 -20.34 -2.20
CA VAL A 54 22.06 -19.63 -1.25
C VAL A 54 21.29 -19.12 -0.01
N LEU A 55 20.04 -18.70 -0.17
CA LEU A 55 19.16 -18.31 0.93
C LEU A 55 18.63 -19.53 1.68
N GLU A 56 18.30 -20.62 0.98
CA GLU A 56 17.89 -21.87 1.62
C GLU A 56 19.01 -22.46 2.50
N THR A 57 20.23 -22.48 1.98
CA THR A 57 21.41 -23.03 2.68
C THR A 57 21.81 -22.19 3.88
N SER A 58 21.55 -20.87 3.86
CA SER A 58 21.84 -19.97 4.97
C SER A 58 21.04 -20.28 6.25
N GLY A 59 19.94 -21.03 6.16
CA GLY A 59 19.06 -21.26 7.30
C GLY A 59 18.09 -20.10 7.60
N PHE A 60 18.20 -18.99 6.88
CA PHE A 60 17.42 -17.77 7.12
C PHE A 60 15.92 -17.98 6.86
N MET A 61 15.56 -18.67 5.78
CA MET A 61 14.14 -18.86 5.43
C MET A 61 13.39 -19.76 6.42
N GLN A 62 14.07 -20.74 7.00
CA GLN A 62 13.58 -21.61 8.06
C GLN A 62 13.28 -20.81 9.35
N PHE A 63 13.97 -19.69 9.55
CA PHE A 63 13.72 -18.77 10.64
C PHE A 63 12.63 -17.75 10.31
N LEU A 64 12.66 -17.16 9.11
CA LEU A 64 11.80 -16.05 8.70
C LEU A 64 10.34 -16.49 8.47
N VAL A 65 10.13 -17.49 7.61
CA VAL A 65 8.79 -17.86 7.11
C VAL A 65 7.83 -18.31 8.22
N PRO A 66 8.23 -19.17 9.18
CA PRO A 66 7.30 -19.60 10.23
C PRO A 66 6.74 -18.44 11.07
N ARG A 67 7.51 -17.37 11.27
CA ARG A 67 7.08 -16.21 12.09
C ARG A 67 5.98 -15.42 11.40
N PHE A 68 6.07 -15.26 10.08
CA PHE A 68 4.98 -14.70 9.29
C PHE A 68 3.74 -15.60 9.34
N SER A 69 3.90 -16.90 9.05
CA SER A 69 2.78 -17.84 8.99
C SER A 69 2.04 -17.97 10.32
N LEU A 70 2.76 -18.02 11.45
CA LEU A 70 2.16 -18.11 12.78
C LEU A 70 1.32 -16.87 13.11
N LYS A 71 1.78 -15.66 12.73
CA LYS A 71 1.09 -14.42 13.04
C LYS A 71 -0.09 -14.15 12.11
N THR A 72 -0.03 -14.62 10.86
CA THR A 72 -0.96 -14.19 9.81
C THR A 72 -1.90 -15.28 9.31
N GLY A 73 -1.65 -16.55 9.66
CA GLY A 73 -2.40 -17.71 9.19
C GLY A 73 -2.13 -18.12 7.74
N VAL A 74 -1.27 -17.39 7.02
CA VAL A 74 -0.92 -17.67 5.63
C VAL A 74 0.19 -18.70 5.58
N ARG A 75 -0.03 -19.82 4.91
CA ARG A 75 1.01 -20.85 4.70
C ARG A 75 1.88 -20.48 3.51
N ILE A 76 3.19 -20.71 3.63
CA ILE A 76 4.15 -20.53 2.54
C ILE A 76 4.90 -21.85 2.37
N ASP A 77 4.85 -22.40 1.17
CA ASP A 77 5.68 -23.51 0.71
C ASP A 77 6.87 -22.93 -0.07
N ARG A 78 8.08 -23.40 0.24
CA ARG A 78 9.34 -22.87 -0.31
C ARG A 78 9.94 -23.74 -1.42
N ASP A 79 9.32 -24.88 -1.71
CA ASP A 79 9.85 -25.88 -2.66
C ASP A 79 9.39 -25.62 -4.11
N ALA A 80 9.09 -24.37 -4.44
CA ALA A 80 8.57 -24.00 -5.76
C ALA A 80 9.68 -23.58 -6.73
N ALA A 81 9.62 -24.11 -7.96
CA ALA A 81 10.39 -23.55 -9.06
C ALA A 81 9.86 -22.14 -9.41
N VAL A 82 10.75 -21.24 -9.85
CA VAL A 82 10.40 -19.84 -10.16
C VAL A 82 9.24 -19.73 -11.15
N SER A 83 9.14 -20.63 -12.14
CA SER A 83 8.06 -20.61 -13.14
C SER A 83 6.67 -20.90 -12.58
N ASP A 84 6.60 -21.52 -11.41
CA ASP A 84 5.37 -22.06 -10.82
C ASP A 84 5.07 -21.43 -9.45
N ALA A 85 5.86 -20.44 -9.04
CA ALA A 85 5.77 -19.78 -7.74
C ALA A 85 4.88 -18.52 -7.82
N ASP A 86 4.11 -18.27 -6.76
CA ASP A 86 3.31 -17.05 -6.60
C ASP A 86 4.21 -15.83 -6.31
N MET A 87 5.38 -16.10 -5.74
CA MET A 87 6.41 -15.12 -5.42
C MET A 87 7.81 -15.73 -5.46
N ALA A 88 8.82 -14.90 -5.68
CA ALA A 88 10.21 -15.34 -5.76
C ALA A 88 11.17 -14.33 -5.15
N PHE A 89 12.13 -14.81 -4.37
CA PHE A 89 13.29 -14.02 -3.98
C PHE A 89 14.34 -14.01 -5.10
N GLY A 90 14.94 -12.86 -5.35
CA GLY A 90 15.97 -12.71 -6.37
C GLY A 90 16.48 -11.28 -6.49
N ALA A 91 16.89 -10.89 -7.69
CA ALA A 91 17.41 -9.56 -8.00
C ALA A 91 16.34 -8.61 -8.58
N GLN A 92 15.09 -9.05 -8.70
CA GLN A 92 13.98 -8.28 -9.27
C GLN A 92 12.80 -8.22 -8.29
N GLY A 93 12.04 -7.12 -8.37
CA GLY A 93 10.88 -6.86 -7.50
C GLY A 93 11.18 -5.77 -6.48
N THR A 94 10.55 -5.87 -5.31
CA THR A 94 10.71 -4.89 -4.23
C THR A 94 11.84 -5.31 -3.31
N ALA A 95 12.80 -4.43 -3.02
CA ALA A 95 13.88 -4.69 -2.08
C ALA A 95 13.31 -4.93 -0.66
N VAL A 96 13.78 -5.99 0.02
CA VAL A 96 13.23 -6.39 1.32
C VAL A 96 14.26 -6.60 2.42
N PHE A 97 15.47 -7.05 2.09
CA PHE A 97 16.58 -7.19 3.03
C PHE A 97 17.91 -7.30 2.28
N GLU A 98 19.00 -7.00 2.97
CA GLU A 98 20.36 -7.29 2.52
C GLU A 98 20.94 -8.45 3.33
N GLY A 99 21.82 -9.23 2.69
CA GLY A 99 22.45 -10.39 3.32
C GLY A 99 23.16 -11.26 2.28
N LEU A 100 24.16 -12.02 2.71
CA LEU A 100 24.97 -12.86 1.82
C LEU A 100 25.62 -12.06 0.67
N GLY A 101 25.99 -10.80 0.96
CA GLY A 101 26.70 -9.91 0.02
C GLY A 101 25.84 -9.26 -1.06
N GLN A 102 24.50 -9.32 -0.98
CA GLN A 102 23.61 -8.67 -1.95
C GLN A 102 22.30 -8.19 -1.33
N VAL A 103 21.58 -7.34 -2.07
CA VAL A 103 20.21 -6.93 -1.74
C VAL A 103 19.22 -7.90 -2.39
N TRP A 104 18.35 -8.46 -1.56
CA TRP A 104 17.33 -9.40 -1.98
C TRP A 104 16.01 -8.67 -2.24
N HIS A 105 15.41 -9.01 -3.36
CA HIS A 105 14.14 -8.47 -3.81
C HIS A 105 13.09 -9.57 -3.81
N LEU A 106 11.85 -9.21 -3.48
CA LEU A 106 10.69 -10.09 -3.60
C LEU A 106 9.86 -9.65 -4.80
N SER A 107 9.67 -10.57 -5.74
CA SER A 107 8.71 -10.42 -6.84
C SER A 107 7.48 -11.28 -6.55
N HIS A 108 6.30 -10.84 -7.00
CA HIS A 108 5.04 -11.60 -6.85
C HIS A 108 4.07 -11.30 -7.99
N VAL A 109 3.12 -12.21 -8.25
CA VAL A 109 2.11 -12.08 -9.31
C VAL A 109 0.74 -11.80 -8.72
N GLY A 110 0.50 -10.56 -8.29
CA GLY A 110 -0.86 -10.04 -8.02
C GLY A 110 -1.72 -10.81 -7.00
N ASP A 111 -1.12 -11.53 -6.05
CA ASP A 111 -1.83 -12.21 -4.95
C ASP A 111 -1.81 -11.35 -3.67
N ALA A 112 -2.98 -11.02 -3.13
CA ALA A 112 -3.11 -10.19 -1.93
C ALA A 112 -2.40 -10.79 -0.69
N ARG A 113 -2.22 -12.11 -0.64
CA ARG A 113 -1.48 -12.78 0.44
C ARG A 113 0.03 -12.61 0.26
N ALA A 114 0.53 -12.60 -0.97
CA ALA A 114 1.93 -12.27 -1.27
C ALA A 114 2.22 -10.79 -0.96
N GLU A 115 1.30 -9.88 -1.28
CA GLU A 115 1.38 -8.47 -0.88
C GLU A 115 1.41 -8.31 0.64
N ARG A 116 0.61 -9.10 1.37
CA ARG A 116 0.66 -9.12 2.85
C ARG A 116 2.02 -9.61 3.37
N PHE A 117 2.65 -10.57 2.71
CA PHE A 117 3.99 -11.02 3.07
C PHE A 117 5.03 -9.93 2.84
N LEU A 118 5.02 -9.30 1.67
CA LEU A 118 5.87 -8.14 1.36
C LEU A 118 5.70 -7.01 2.38
N THR A 119 4.46 -6.62 2.64
CA THR A 119 4.11 -5.58 3.62
C THR A 119 4.61 -5.94 5.03
N TRP A 120 4.52 -7.22 5.41
CA TRP A 120 5.02 -7.67 6.70
C TRP A 120 6.55 -7.57 6.79
N LEU A 121 7.29 -7.97 5.74
CA LEU A 121 8.75 -7.86 5.70
C LEU A 121 9.23 -6.42 5.93
N GLN A 122 8.49 -5.44 5.40
CA GLN A 122 8.80 -4.01 5.53
C GLN A 122 8.30 -3.36 6.84
N SER A 123 7.54 -4.09 7.66
CA SER A 123 7.03 -3.58 8.94
C SER A 123 8.08 -3.69 10.05
N ASP A 124 7.97 -2.90 11.13
CA ASP A 124 8.83 -2.99 12.33
C ASP A 124 9.02 -4.44 12.84
N VAL A 125 7.97 -5.26 12.76
CA VAL A 125 8.02 -6.65 13.21
C VAL A 125 8.82 -7.53 12.24
N GLY A 126 8.67 -7.30 10.93
CA GLY A 126 9.44 -7.98 9.90
C GLY A 126 10.91 -7.59 9.97
N ILE A 127 11.20 -6.29 10.05
CA ILE A 127 12.54 -5.71 10.18
C ILE A 127 13.27 -6.31 11.39
N ARG A 128 12.67 -6.23 12.59
CA ARG A 128 13.26 -6.83 13.80
C ARG A 128 13.43 -8.34 13.67
N THR A 129 12.55 -9.01 12.93
CA THR A 129 12.72 -10.45 12.68
C THR A 129 13.96 -10.69 11.85
N ILE A 130 14.10 -10.01 10.71
CA ILE A 130 15.25 -10.10 9.81
C ILE A 130 16.56 -9.86 10.59
N GLU A 131 16.64 -8.74 11.32
CA GLU A 131 17.83 -8.34 12.07
C GLU A 131 18.16 -9.24 13.27
N SER A 132 17.16 -9.94 13.81
CA SER A 132 17.35 -10.85 14.95
C SER A 132 17.89 -12.23 14.55
N TYR A 133 18.02 -12.50 13.25
CA TYR A 133 18.55 -13.78 12.80
C TYR A 133 20.04 -13.89 13.09
N ALA A 134 20.39 -14.76 14.05
CA ALA A 134 21.77 -15.13 14.32
C ALA A 134 22.18 -16.31 13.44
N SER A 135 22.80 -16.02 12.29
CA SER A 135 23.32 -17.05 11.40
C SER A 135 24.39 -17.91 12.11
N PRO A 136 24.30 -19.25 12.05
CA PRO A 136 25.36 -20.13 12.51
C PRO A 136 26.69 -19.93 11.77
N GLN A 137 26.64 -19.40 10.54
CA GLN A 137 27.80 -19.11 9.70
C GLN A 137 28.34 -17.68 9.89
N GLY A 138 27.68 -16.85 10.70
CA GLY A 138 28.08 -15.47 10.98
C GLY A 138 27.57 -14.44 9.97
N ASP A 139 26.76 -14.85 8.99
CA ASP A 139 26.10 -13.93 8.06
C ASP A 139 25.12 -13.01 8.78
N VAL A 140 25.14 -11.74 8.41
CA VAL A 140 24.20 -10.73 8.93
C VAL A 140 23.14 -10.46 7.87
N PHE A 141 21.89 -10.40 8.32
CA PHE A 141 20.76 -9.95 7.53
C PHE A 141 20.22 -8.66 8.16
N SER A 142 19.98 -7.66 7.33
CA SER A 142 19.47 -6.35 7.75
C SER A 142 18.43 -5.86 6.74
N VAL A 143 17.69 -4.82 7.11
CA VAL A 143 16.95 -4.06 6.09
C VAL A 143 17.93 -3.55 5.03
N PRO A 144 17.51 -3.45 3.76
CA PRO A 144 18.37 -2.87 2.75
C PRO A 144 18.81 -1.50 3.26
N THR A 145 20.11 -1.27 3.34
CA THR A 145 20.62 0.08 3.53
C THR A 145 19.99 0.89 2.42
N GLU A 146 19.16 1.87 2.77
CA GLU A 146 18.71 2.85 1.80
C GLU A 146 19.97 3.50 1.23
N GLU A 147 20.48 2.99 0.10
CA GLU A 147 20.67 3.91 -1.00
C GLU A 147 19.28 4.47 -1.23
N VAL A 148 18.98 5.53 -0.48
CA VAL A 148 18.14 6.61 -0.93
C VAL A 148 18.70 6.86 -2.32
N ALA A 149 18.09 6.24 -3.34
CA ALA A 149 18.13 6.78 -4.67
C ALA A 149 17.77 8.22 -4.39
N ALA A 150 18.78 9.09 -4.45
CA ALA A 150 18.57 10.50 -4.30
C ALA A 150 17.42 10.74 -5.26
N VAL A 151 16.23 11.01 -4.71
CA VAL A 151 15.21 11.69 -5.46
C VAL A 151 16.01 12.89 -5.90
N GLU A 152 16.40 12.87 -7.18
CA GLU A 152 17.29 13.85 -7.76
C GLU A 152 16.65 15.15 -7.31
N ALA A 153 17.27 15.79 -6.32
CA ALA A 153 16.70 16.99 -5.77
C ALA A 153 16.67 17.86 -7.00
N VAL A 154 15.48 18.23 -7.46
CA VAL A 154 15.37 19.17 -8.56
C VAL A 154 16.04 20.41 -7.98
N VAL A 155 17.32 20.57 -8.28
CA VAL A 155 18.12 21.72 -7.86
C VAL A 155 17.58 22.81 -8.76
N LEU A 156 16.57 23.50 -8.27
CA LEU A 156 16.09 24.70 -8.89
C LEU A 156 17.14 25.77 -8.63
N ASP A 157 17.56 26.47 -9.68
CA ASP A 157 18.71 27.38 -9.69
C ASP A 157 18.52 28.67 -8.84
N GLY A 158 17.44 28.77 -8.06
CA GLY A 158 17.13 29.92 -7.20
C GLY A 158 17.95 29.98 -5.92
N ASP A 159 18.10 31.18 -5.35
CA ASP A 159 18.72 31.39 -4.04
C ASP A 159 17.82 30.85 -2.92
N ALA A 160 18.12 29.65 -2.42
CA ALA A 160 17.33 29.00 -1.38
C ALA A 160 17.33 29.76 -0.03
N MET A 161 18.38 30.53 0.29
CA MET A 161 18.41 31.33 1.53
C MET A 161 17.49 32.54 1.41
N ALA A 162 17.50 33.20 0.24
CA ALA A 162 16.51 34.23 -0.08
C ALA A 162 15.10 33.63 -0.09
N GLY A 163 14.94 32.44 -0.66
CA GLY A 163 13.68 31.70 -0.70
C GLY A 163 13.08 31.37 0.66
N GLU A 164 13.91 30.98 1.64
CA GLU A 164 13.47 30.77 3.01
C GLU A 164 12.93 32.07 3.62
N THR A 165 13.67 33.16 3.45
CA THR A 165 13.32 34.48 3.97
C THR A 165 12.00 34.97 3.36
N LEU A 166 11.85 34.85 2.04
CA LEU A 166 10.64 35.20 1.30
C LEU A 166 9.45 34.32 1.72
N SER A 167 9.65 33.01 1.86
CA SER A 167 8.61 32.07 2.29
C SER A 167 8.07 32.44 3.68
N LEU A 168 8.95 32.77 4.63
CA LEU A 168 8.55 33.23 5.95
C LEU A 168 7.78 34.56 5.91
N ALA A 169 8.25 35.50 5.10
CA ALA A 169 7.63 36.83 5.00
C ALA A 169 6.26 36.81 4.32
N LEU A 170 6.13 36.06 3.22
CA LEU A 170 4.96 36.10 2.33
C LEU A 170 3.95 35.00 2.68
N CYS A 171 4.41 33.80 3.02
CA CYS A 171 3.55 32.64 3.25
C CYS A 171 3.35 32.32 4.74
N GLY A 172 4.29 32.74 5.59
CA GLY A 172 4.41 32.32 7.00
C GLY A 172 3.28 32.74 7.94
N ARG A 173 2.42 33.67 7.51
CA ARG A 173 1.18 34.00 8.24
C ARG A 173 0.12 32.91 8.13
N CYS A 174 0.10 32.20 7.00
CA CYS A 174 -0.85 31.13 6.74
C CYS A 174 -0.17 29.77 6.99
N HIS A 175 0.97 29.53 6.35
CA HIS A 175 1.63 28.23 6.38
C HIS A 175 2.70 28.13 7.45
N VAL A 176 2.85 26.95 8.05
CA VAL A 176 4.09 26.59 8.74
C VAL A 176 5.14 26.31 7.67
N VAL A 177 6.18 27.13 7.63
CA VAL A 177 7.27 27.12 6.64
C VAL A 177 8.44 26.29 7.14
N ASN A 178 8.83 26.51 8.40
CA ASN A 178 9.90 25.78 9.08
C ASN A 178 9.71 25.86 10.62
N GLU A 179 10.69 25.35 11.36
CA GLU A 179 10.63 25.31 12.83
C GLU A 179 10.49 26.70 13.47
N SER A 180 11.01 27.76 12.83
CA SER A 180 10.96 29.13 13.36
C SER A 180 9.53 29.69 13.48
N ASN A 181 8.58 29.17 12.69
CA ASN A 181 7.18 29.59 12.70
C ASN A 181 6.19 28.45 13.01
N ARG A 182 6.67 27.32 13.59
CA ARG A 182 5.87 26.11 13.88
C ARG A 182 4.52 26.36 14.58
N MET A 183 4.46 27.33 15.48
CA MET A 183 3.25 27.69 16.25
C MET A 183 2.53 28.95 15.73
N LYS A 184 2.97 29.50 14.59
CA LYS A 184 2.49 30.78 14.04
C LYS A 184 1.67 30.63 12.76
N GLY A 185 1.68 29.44 12.15
CA GLY A 185 0.81 29.12 11.00
C GLY A 185 -0.65 28.90 11.42
N MET A 186 -1.55 29.01 10.46
CA MET A 186 -2.95 28.65 10.64
C MET A 186 -3.10 27.13 10.60
N GLY A 187 -3.71 26.53 11.63
CA GLY A 187 -3.90 25.09 11.73
C GLY A 187 -4.79 24.48 10.64
N SER A 188 -5.51 25.30 9.87
CA SER A 188 -6.36 24.87 8.74
C SER A 188 -5.64 24.87 7.38
N THR A 189 -4.40 25.37 7.30
CA THR A 189 -3.60 25.36 6.07
C THR A 189 -2.42 24.40 6.23
N PRO A 190 -2.11 23.57 5.21
CA PRO A 190 -1.07 22.56 5.32
C PRO A 190 0.32 23.20 5.49
N SER A 191 1.23 22.56 6.23
CA SER A 191 2.62 23.01 6.32
C SER A 191 3.37 22.79 5.00
N PHE A 192 4.50 23.49 4.79
CA PHE A 192 5.36 23.27 3.62
C PHE A 192 5.88 21.83 3.58
N ALA A 193 6.33 21.29 4.72
CA ALA A 193 6.76 19.90 4.84
C ALA A 193 5.65 18.90 4.47
N LEU A 194 4.39 19.16 4.89
CA LEU A 194 3.26 18.34 4.47
C LEU A 194 3.03 18.43 2.96
N MET A 195 3.03 19.64 2.39
CA MET A 195 2.86 19.78 0.94
C MET A 195 3.99 19.15 0.13
N ARG A 196 5.21 19.07 0.69
CA ARG A 196 6.35 18.36 0.08
C ARG A 196 6.19 16.84 0.01
N SER A 197 5.25 16.26 0.74
CA SER A 197 4.92 14.84 0.63
C SER A 197 4.06 14.50 -0.61
N PHE A 198 3.48 15.50 -1.29
CA PHE A 198 2.62 15.26 -2.45
C PHE A 198 3.45 15.03 -3.71
N GLU A 199 3.02 14.11 -4.57
CA GLU A 199 3.69 13.83 -5.86
C GLU A 199 3.76 15.08 -6.75
N ASP A 200 2.70 15.89 -6.75
CA ASP A 200 2.57 17.11 -7.55
C ASP A 200 3.01 18.38 -6.80
N TRP A 201 3.83 18.26 -5.73
CA TRP A 201 4.26 19.39 -4.90
C TRP A 201 4.82 20.54 -5.74
N HIS A 202 5.69 20.22 -6.71
CA HIS A 202 6.36 21.22 -7.54
C HIS A 202 5.35 22.08 -8.30
N THR A 203 4.39 21.43 -8.98
CA THR A 203 3.33 22.12 -9.71
C THR A 203 2.46 22.97 -8.78
N ARG A 204 2.12 22.46 -7.58
CA ARG A 204 1.32 23.20 -6.60
C ARG A 204 2.01 24.46 -6.12
N PHE A 205 3.30 24.39 -5.81
CA PHE A 205 4.08 25.55 -5.40
C PHE A 205 4.31 26.51 -6.57
N ALA A 206 4.65 26.04 -7.78
CA ALA A 206 4.89 26.90 -8.93
C ALA A 206 3.62 27.64 -9.41
N THR A 207 2.45 27.02 -9.22
CA THR A 207 1.16 27.58 -9.66
C THR A 207 0.27 28.04 -8.51
N PHE A 208 0.83 28.21 -7.31
CA PHE A 208 0.05 28.49 -6.10
C PHE A 208 -0.86 29.72 -6.27
N HIS A 209 -0.42 30.74 -7.01
CA HIS A 209 -1.14 31.97 -7.31
C HIS A 209 -2.45 31.74 -8.11
N LEU A 210 -2.65 30.55 -8.67
CA LEU A 210 -3.89 30.11 -9.34
C LEU A 210 -4.80 29.28 -8.40
N LEU A 211 -4.25 28.78 -7.29
CA LEU A 211 -4.94 27.88 -6.37
C LEU A 211 -5.56 28.65 -5.21
N LYS A 212 -6.88 28.48 -5.01
CA LYS A 212 -7.60 29.14 -3.91
C LYS A 212 -6.95 28.82 -2.55
N PRO A 213 -6.81 29.82 -1.65
CA PRO A 213 -7.36 31.17 -1.74
C PRO A 213 -6.44 32.22 -2.41
N HIS A 214 -5.24 31.83 -2.86
CA HIS A 214 -4.16 32.74 -3.27
C HIS A 214 -4.47 33.74 -4.39
N PRO A 215 -5.28 33.43 -5.44
CA PRO A 215 -5.57 34.40 -6.51
C PRO A 215 -6.17 35.71 -6.00
N SER A 216 -6.81 35.70 -4.83
CA SER A 216 -7.48 36.88 -4.27
C SER A 216 -6.52 37.88 -3.62
N PHE A 217 -5.27 37.50 -3.34
CA PHE A 217 -4.31 38.35 -2.61
C PHE A 217 -2.86 38.19 -3.07
N THR A 218 -2.61 37.57 -4.22
CA THR A 218 -1.27 37.34 -4.77
C THR A 218 -1.06 38.16 -6.03
N GLN A 219 0.08 38.84 -6.13
CA GLN A 219 0.54 39.52 -7.33
C GLN A 219 1.98 39.09 -7.64
N ILE A 220 2.21 38.59 -8.85
CA ILE A 220 3.53 38.25 -9.38
C ILE A 220 3.79 39.15 -10.58
N GLU A 221 4.86 39.93 -10.51
CA GLU A 221 5.21 40.92 -11.53
C GLU A 221 5.30 40.27 -12.92
N GLY A 222 4.58 40.83 -13.89
CA GLY A 222 4.56 40.34 -15.27
C GLY A 222 3.84 39.00 -15.49
N VAL A 223 3.32 38.36 -14.42
CA VAL A 223 2.68 37.04 -14.48
C VAL A 223 1.20 37.13 -14.16
N THR A 224 0.81 37.77 -13.06
CA THR A 224 -0.60 37.92 -12.68
C THR A 224 -1.19 39.23 -13.19
N ALA A 225 -2.48 39.22 -13.54
CA ALA A 225 -3.20 40.45 -13.81
C ALA A 225 -3.38 41.28 -12.51
N PRO A 226 -3.42 42.62 -12.61
CA PRO A 226 -3.83 43.46 -11.50
C PRO A 226 -5.21 43.07 -10.97
N PHE A 227 -5.46 43.30 -9.68
CA PHE A 227 -6.80 43.07 -9.12
C PHE A 227 -7.83 43.96 -9.82
N ASP A 228 -9.01 43.39 -10.05
CA ASP A 228 -10.19 44.13 -10.52
C ASP A 228 -10.53 45.21 -9.49
N GLU A 229 -10.64 46.47 -9.93
CA GLU A 229 -10.96 47.62 -9.06
C GLU A 229 -12.29 47.42 -8.31
N SER A 230 -13.23 46.67 -8.89
CA SER A 230 -14.52 46.35 -8.26
C SER A 230 -14.42 45.23 -7.22
N ARG A 231 -13.30 44.49 -7.18
CA ARG A 231 -13.03 43.35 -6.30
C ARG A 231 -11.58 43.42 -5.78
N PRO A 232 -11.27 44.42 -4.94
CA PRO A 232 -9.92 44.58 -4.39
C PRO A 232 -9.56 43.38 -3.50
N SER A 233 -8.25 43.17 -3.32
CA SER A 233 -7.73 42.12 -2.43
C SER A 233 -8.32 42.28 -1.01
N PRO A 234 -8.77 41.19 -0.36
CA PRO A 234 -9.36 41.24 0.98
C PRO A 234 -8.33 41.49 2.09
N MET A 235 -7.05 41.56 1.73
CA MET A 235 -5.92 41.77 2.65
C MET A 235 -4.78 42.50 1.91
N VAL A 236 -3.76 42.96 2.65
CA VAL A 236 -2.53 43.46 2.03
C VAL A 236 -1.98 42.35 1.10
N PRO A 237 -1.88 42.59 -0.21
CA PRO A 237 -1.43 41.57 -1.14
C PRO A 237 0.02 41.16 -0.87
N MET A 238 0.32 39.88 -1.12
CA MET A 238 1.71 39.48 -1.32
C MET A 238 2.11 39.86 -2.75
N THR A 239 3.25 40.51 -2.87
CA THR A 239 3.86 40.91 -4.14
C THR A 239 5.22 40.28 -4.26
N MET A 240 5.52 39.67 -5.39
CA MET A 240 6.85 39.12 -5.69
C MET A 240 7.18 39.22 -7.18
N THR A 241 8.45 39.09 -7.52
CA THR A 241 8.94 38.91 -8.88
C THR A 241 9.00 37.42 -9.26
N PRO A 242 9.13 37.09 -10.55
CA PRO A 242 9.42 35.70 -10.97
C PRO A 242 10.69 35.12 -10.33
N ASP A 243 11.76 35.91 -10.21
CA ASP A 243 13.02 35.47 -9.59
C ASP A 243 12.85 35.15 -8.09
N GLU A 244 12.01 35.92 -7.39
CA GLU A 244 11.65 35.64 -5.99
C GLU A 244 10.79 34.37 -5.85
N LEU A 245 9.91 34.10 -6.83
CA LEU A 245 9.19 32.83 -6.89
C LEU A 245 10.18 31.67 -7.10
N ASP A 246 11.15 31.80 -8.00
CA ASP A 246 12.16 30.78 -8.24
C ASP A 246 13.03 30.53 -6.99
N ALA A 247 13.38 31.58 -6.25
CA ALA A 247 14.05 31.46 -4.94
C ALA A 247 13.20 30.67 -3.93
N ILE A 248 11.89 30.96 -3.83
CA ILE A 248 10.96 30.21 -2.98
C ILE A 248 10.90 28.74 -3.41
N LEU A 249 10.81 28.45 -4.70
CA LEU A 249 10.77 27.08 -5.20
C LEU A 249 12.07 26.32 -4.91
N ALA A 250 13.23 26.98 -5.06
CA ALA A 250 14.52 26.43 -4.70
C ALA A 250 14.61 26.07 -3.22
N TYR A 251 14.15 26.96 -2.33
CA TYR A 251 14.04 26.65 -0.91
C TYR A 251 13.14 25.45 -0.63
N VAL A 252 11.92 25.45 -1.21
CA VAL A 252 10.93 24.40 -1.01
C VAL A 252 11.43 23.02 -1.48
N SER A 253 12.20 22.98 -2.58
CA SER A 253 12.79 21.73 -3.10
C SER A 253 13.66 21.02 -2.06
N GLY A 254 14.40 21.79 -1.25
CA GLY A 254 15.30 21.30 -0.20
C GLY A 254 14.60 20.95 1.12
N ILE A 255 13.30 21.23 1.27
CA ILE A 255 12.55 20.84 2.48
C ILE A 255 12.32 19.33 2.47
N ALA A 256 12.70 18.68 3.57
CA ALA A 256 12.36 17.29 3.81
C ALA A 256 10.82 17.10 3.87
N PRO A 257 10.26 16.15 3.10
CA PRO A 257 8.84 15.81 3.21
C PRO A 257 8.47 15.41 4.64
N ALA A 258 7.27 15.76 5.08
CA ALA A 258 6.75 15.28 6.35
C ALA A 258 6.61 13.74 6.32
N ASP A 259 7.02 13.09 7.40
CA ASP A 259 6.71 11.67 7.62
C ASP A 259 5.26 11.55 8.06
N LEU A 260 4.46 10.91 7.20
CA LEU A 260 3.02 10.71 7.41
C LEU A 260 2.70 9.27 7.81
N GLY A 261 3.71 8.40 7.93
CA GLY A 261 3.53 6.97 8.06
C GLY A 261 2.90 6.37 6.79
N ALA A 262 1.70 5.80 6.91
CA ALA A 262 1.03 5.18 5.77
C ALA A 262 0.62 6.21 4.68
N PRO A 263 0.54 5.81 3.39
CA PRO A 263 0.18 6.71 2.30
C PRO A 263 -1.14 7.46 2.56
N LEU A 264 -1.14 8.76 2.29
CA LEU A 264 -2.34 9.58 2.39
C LEU A 264 -3.41 9.08 1.41
N LYS A 265 -4.58 8.71 1.93
CA LYS A 265 -5.75 8.44 1.08
C LYS A 265 -6.36 9.78 0.68
N HIS A 266 -6.32 10.10 -0.59
CA HIS A 266 -7.06 11.24 -1.14
C HIS A 266 -8.56 11.06 -0.88
N GLN A 267 -9.22 12.08 -0.33
CA GLN A 267 -10.68 12.18 -0.26
C GLN A 267 -11.22 12.95 -1.46
#